data_AF-A0ABD7VEZ6-F1
#
_entry.id   AF-A0ABD7VEZ6-F1
#
_cell.length_a   1.000
_cell.length_b   1.000
_cell.length_c   1.000
_cell.angle_alpha   90.00
_cell.angle_beta   90.00
_cell.angle_gamma   90.00
#
_symmetry.space_group_name_H-M   'P 1'
#
loop_
_entity.id
_entity.type
_entity.pdbx_description
1 polymer ?
#
loop_
_entity_poly.entity_id
_entity_poly.type
_entity_poly.pdbx_seq_one_letter_code
_entity_poly.pdbx_strand_id
1 'polypeptide(L)'
;MQAKAREVYVPPVLQDLRTGTAELHIALEKRLPFFSDTLDLPAFKRLIAAYYGFYIPLENALQRSGSVPDDFDLTPRLKTSTLRGDLQALGLAPASLENLPICDQLPVIDSSAACLGVLYVLEGATLGGQILRREISARLGLEADNGAAFLDVYGAATGRRWREFIEYLGNRPMTADEREAVVIAAQTTFSCFERWLDCQEVLA
;
A
#
# COMPACT_ATOMS: atom_id res chain seq x y z
N MET A 1 30.42 12.95 -31.70
CA MET A 1 30.10 13.26 -30.29
C MET A 1 29.12 12.21 -29.78
N GLN A 2 29.59 11.23 -29.02
CA GLN A 2 28.71 10.25 -28.37
C GLN A 2 28.05 10.93 -27.16
N ALA A 3 26.72 10.98 -27.15
CA ALA A 3 25.96 11.35 -25.97
C ALA A 3 26.22 10.28 -24.90
N LYS A 4 26.99 10.62 -23.85
CA LYS A 4 27.04 9.83 -22.62
C LYS A 4 25.61 9.71 -22.13
N ALA A 5 25.09 8.48 -22.08
CA ALA A 5 23.89 8.18 -21.33
C ALA A 5 24.09 8.77 -19.92
N ARG A 6 23.24 9.72 -19.52
CA ARG A 6 23.21 10.18 -18.13
C ARG A 6 22.86 8.95 -17.31
N GLU A 7 23.82 8.42 -16.55
CA GLU A 7 23.50 7.53 -15.45
C GLU A 7 22.49 8.27 -14.58
N VAL A 8 21.27 7.75 -14.54
CA VAL A 8 20.20 8.30 -13.72
C VAL A 8 20.62 7.99 -12.28
N TYR A 9 21.14 9.00 -11.58
CA TYR A 9 21.47 8.87 -10.16
C TYR A 9 20.21 8.44 -9.40
N VAL A 10 20.30 7.29 -8.72
CA VAL A 10 19.26 6.80 -7.82
C VAL A 10 19.75 7.07 -6.40
N PRO A 11 19.03 7.87 -5.60
CA PRO A 11 19.33 8.06 -4.19
C PRO A 11 19.52 6.72 -3.44
N PRO A 12 20.53 6.59 -2.56
CA PRO A 12 20.85 5.33 -1.88
C PRO A 12 19.66 4.69 -1.19
N VAL A 13 18.84 5.47 -0.46
CA VAL A 13 17.65 4.95 0.24
C VAL A 13 16.66 4.26 -0.69
N LEU A 14 16.52 4.74 -1.94
CA LEU A 14 15.62 4.14 -2.92
C LEU A 14 16.18 2.86 -3.51
N GLN A 15 17.51 2.78 -3.65
CA GLN A 15 18.18 1.55 -4.03
C GLN A 15 18.04 0.51 -2.92
N ASP A 16 18.34 0.90 -1.68
CA ASP A 16 18.25 0.06 -0.48
C ASP A 16 16.83 -0.50 -0.30
N LEU A 17 15.80 0.33 -0.46
CA LEU A 17 14.39 -0.09 -0.42
C LEU A 17 14.05 -1.09 -1.52
N ARG A 18 14.38 -0.78 -2.78
CA ARG A 18 14.08 -1.68 -3.91
C ARG A 18 14.73 -3.04 -3.71
N THR A 19 16.01 -3.07 -3.34
CA THR A 19 16.73 -4.32 -3.06
C THR A 19 16.14 -5.03 -1.85
N GLY A 20 15.88 -4.31 -0.76
CA GLY A 20 15.41 -4.88 0.50
C GLY A 20 13.97 -5.40 0.46
N THR A 21 13.13 -4.94 -0.46
CA THR A 21 11.72 -5.35 -0.54
C THR A 21 11.36 -6.15 -1.80
N ALA A 22 12.30 -6.35 -2.74
CA ALA A 22 11.98 -7.01 -4.02
C ALA A 22 11.40 -8.42 -3.85
N GLU A 23 12.05 -9.27 -3.04
CA GLU A 23 11.59 -10.64 -2.84
C GLU A 23 10.24 -10.71 -2.11
N LEU A 24 10.04 -9.86 -1.10
CA LEU A 24 8.77 -9.76 -0.36
C LEU A 24 7.62 -9.31 -1.26
N HIS A 25 7.86 -8.32 -2.11
CA HIS A 25 6.88 -7.87 -3.09
C HIS A 25 6.49 -9.01 -4.04
N ILE A 26 7.47 -9.68 -4.65
CA ILE A 26 7.23 -10.78 -5.59
C ILE A 26 6.52 -11.95 -4.90
N ALA A 27 6.90 -12.27 -3.66
CA ALA A 27 6.29 -13.34 -2.89
C ALA A 27 4.81 -13.04 -2.60
N LEU A 28 4.49 -11.84 -2.11
CA LEU A 28 3.12 -11.43 -1.84
C LEU A 28 2.28 -11.36 -3.12
N GLU A 29 2.81 -10.78 -4.19
CA GLU A 29 2.10 -10.64 -5.47
C GLU A 29 1.63 -11.99 -6.03
N LYS A 30 2.47 -13.03 -5.94
CA LYS A 30 2.12 -14.39 -6.39
C LYS A 30 0.98 -15.03 -5.61
N ARG A 31 0.76 -14.59 -4.36
CA ARG A 31 -0.27 -15.13 -3.45
C ARG A 31 -1.57 -14.36 -3.51
N LEU A 32 -1.59 -13.17 -4.12
CA LEU A 32 -2.81 -12.39 -4.24
C LEU A 32 -3.77 -13.03 -5.27
N PRO A 33 -5.06 -13.16 -4.95
CA PRO A 33 -5.99 -13.91 -5.79
C PRO A 33 -6.51 -13.12 -7.01
N PHE A 34 -5.99 -11.91 -7.29
CA PHE A 34 -6.51 -11.03 -8.34
C PHE A 34 -6.53 -11.66 -9.74
N PHE A 35 -5.60 -12.57 -10.03
CA PHE A 35 -5.55 -13.32 -11.28
C PHE A 35 -6.02 -14.78 -11.13
N SER A 36 -6.51 -15.18 -9.94
CA SER A 36 -7.04 -16.53 -9.73
C SER A 36 -8.34 -16.73 -10.50
N ASP A 37 -8.49 -17.82 -11.24
CA ASP A 37 -9.73 -18.19 -11.94
C ASP A 37 -10.94 -18.32 -10.99
N THR A 38 -10.70 -18.54 -9.70
CA THR A 38 -11.73 -18.70 -8.66
C THR A 38 -12.15 -17.40 -7.98
N LEU A 39 -11.57 -16.25 -8.34
CA LEU A 39 -11.97 -14.97 -7.76
C LEU A 39 -13.38 -14.57 -8.22
N ASP A 40 -14.33 -14.62 -7.29
CA ASP A 40 -15.71 -14.18 -7.45
C ASP A 40 -16.01 -12.92 -6.60
N LEU A 41 -17.22 -12.36 -6.73
CA LEU A 41 -17.63 -11.16 -6.01
C LEU A 41 -17.58 -11.33 -4.47
N PRO A 42 -18.08 -12.44 -3.87
CA PRO A 42 -17.88 -12.71 -2.44
C PRO A 42 -16.41 -12.74 -2.01
N ALA A 43 -15.53 -13.39 -2.76
CA ALA A 43 -14.10 -13.45 -2.46
C ALA A 43 -13.44 -12.07 -2.57
N PHE A 44 -13.77 -11.31 -3.61
CA PHE A 44 -13.31 -9.93 -3.75
C PHE A 44 -13.76 -9.04 -2.57
N LYS A 45 -15.02 -9.15 -2.15
CA LYS A 45 -15.52 -8.42 -0.98
C LYS A 45 -14.76 -8.78 0.30
N ARG A 46 -14.44 -10.06 0.53
CA ARG A 46 -13.59 -10.49 1.66
C ARG A 46 -12.18 -9.91 1.56
N LEU A 47 -11.60 -9.89 0.37
CA LEU A 47 -10.29 -9.30 0.13
C LEU A 47 -10.27 -7.79 0.45
N ILE A 48 -11.24 -7.02 -0.04
CA ILE A 48 -11.35 -5.59 0.28
C ILE A 48 -11.61 -5.36 1.77
N ALA A 49 -12.37 -6.24 2.44
CA ALA A 49 -12.57 -6.17 3.89
C ALA A 49 -11.26 -6.44 4.65
N ALA A 50 -10.45 -7.39 4.21
CA ALA A 50 -9.13 -7.65 4.79
C ALA A 50 -8.18 -6.46 4.57
N TYR A 51 -8.18 -5.84 3.38
CA TYR A 51 -7.43 -4.61 3.13
C TYR A 51 -7.87 -3.48 4.07
N TYR A 52 -9.18 -3.25 4.19
CA TYR A 52 -9.73 -2.29 5.15
C TYR A 52 -9.23 -2.57 6.58
N GLY A 53 -9.31 -3.83 7.03
CA GLY A 53 -8.87 -4.25 8.36
C GLY A 53 -7.38 -4.05 8.65
N PHE A 54 -6.54 -4.01 7.61
CA PHE A 54 -5.12 -3.67 7.75
C PHE A 54 -4.86 -2.16 7.70
N TYR A 55 -5.47 -1.47 6.74
CA TYR A 55 -5.23 -0.05 6.49
C TYR A 55 -5.74 0.83 7.62
N ILE A 56 -6.92 0.54 8.21
CA ILE A 56 -7.48 1.40 9.25
C ILE A 56 -6.59 1.51 10.50
N PRO A 57 -6.12 0.42 11.14
CA PRO A 57 -5.26 0.57 12.31
C PRO A 57 -3.87 1.12 11.93
N LEU A 58 -3.34 0.81 10.73
CA LEU A 58 -2.04 1.31 10.27
C LEU A 58 -2.04 2.81 10.00
N GLU A 59 -3.05 3.33 9.30
CA GLU A 59 -3.21 4.76 9.06
C GLU A 59 -3.44 5.53 10.36
N ASN A 60 -4.24 4.97 11.28
CA ASN A 60 -4.39 5.53 12.62
C ASN A 60 -3.06 5.52 13.42
N ALA A 61 -2.19 4.54 13.21
CA ALA A 61 -0.86 4.49 13.83
C ALA A 61 0.06 5.56 13.22
N LEU A 62 0.08 5.72 11.90
CA LEU A 62 0.81 6.80 11.21
C LEU A 62 0.41 8.16 11.76
N GLN A 63 -0.89 8.45 11.84
CA GLN A 63 -1.41 9.73 12.33
C GLN A 63 -1.08 10.00 13.81
N ARG A 64 -1.09 8.96 14.65
CA ARG A 64 -0.85 9.10 16.10
C ARG A 64 0.64 9.03 16.49
N SER A 65 1.51 8.57 15.59
CA SER A 65 2.93 8.35 15.86
C SER A 65 3.71 9.61 16.23
N GLY A 66 3.25 10.79 15.79
CA GLY A 66 4.06 12.02 15.84
C GLY A 66 5.36 11.94 15.02
N SER A 67 5.53 10.89 14.21
CA SER A 67 6.75 10.58 13.47
C SER A 67 6.65 10.94 11.98
N VAL A 68 5.48 11.39 11.52
CA VAL A 68 5.32 11.94 10.17
C VAL A 68 6.14 13.23 10.09
N PRO A 69 7.01 13.41 9.09
CA PRO A 69 7.73 14.66 8.92
C PRO A 69 6.79 15.86 8.80
N ASP A 70 7.12 16.97 9.47
CA ASP A 70 6.30 18.20 9.45
C ASP A 70 6.10 18.78 8.04
N ASP A 71 7.05 18.52 7.13
CA ASP A 71 7.03 18.97 5.74
C ASP A 71 6.31 17.98 4.79
N PHE A 72 5.63 16.97 5.32
CA PHE A 72 4.91 15.95 4.55
C PHE A 72 3.42 15.91 4.90
N ASP A 73 2.57 16.24 3.91
CA ASP A 73 1.13 16.08 4.06
C ASP A 73 0.71 14.62 3.87
N LEU A 74 0.42 13.96 4.99
CA LEU A 74 -0.09 12.59 5.04
C LEU A 74 -1.56 12.48 4.58
N THR A 75 -2.37 13.52 4.82
CA THR A 75 -3.83 13.48 4.66
C THR A 75 -4.29 12.98 3.27
N PRO A 76 -3.78 13.50 2.14
CA PRO A 76 -4.22 13.06 0.81
C PRO A 76 -3.72 11.66 0.45
N ARG A 77 -2.90 11.04 1.30
CA ARG A 77 -2.36 9.70 1.10
C ARG A 77 -3.10 8.62 1.88
N LEU A 78 -4.05 8.99 2.74
CA LEU A 78 -4.90 8.05 3.45
C LEU A 78 -5.93 7.42 2.51
N LYS A 79 -6.05 6.09 2.56
CA LYS A 79 -6.85 5.25 1.66
C LYS A 79 -8.02 4.57 2.39
N THR A 80 -8.05 4.62 3.73
CA THR A 80 -9.11 3.99 4.53
C THR A 80 -10.51 4.48 4.18
N SER A 81 -10.68 5.77 3.84
CA SER A 81 -11.98 6.30 3.42
C SER A 81 -12.46 5.69 2.10
N THR A 82 -11.54 5.45 1.16
CA THR A 82 -11.83 4.80 -0.13
C THR A 82 -12.23 3.35 0.08
N LEU A 83 -11.48 2.60 0.88
CA LEU A 83 -11.82 1.21 1.24
C LEU A 83 -13.18 1.10 1.93
N ARG A 84 -13.50 2.04 2.82
CA ARG A 84 -14.83 2.13 3.46
C ARG A 84 -15.93 2.34 2.42
N GLY A 85 -15.73 3.25 1.47
CA GLY A 85 -16.68 3.52 0.39
C GLY A 85 -16.89 2.29 -0.49
N ASP A 86 -15.82 1.58 -0.85
CA ASP A 86 -15.90 0.34 -1.62
C ASP A 86 -16.73 -0.73 -0.91
N LEU A 87 -16.46 -0.97 0.38
CA LEU A 87 -17.24 -1.95 1.16
C LEU A 87 -18.72 -1.61 1.21
N GLN A 88 -19.07 -0.34 1.32
CA GLN A 88 -20.46 0.12 1.30
C GLN A 88 -21.10 -0.09 -0.08
N ALA A 89 -20.39 0.23 -1.16
CA ALA A 89 -20.86 -0.01 -2.53
C ALA A 89 -21.04 -1.51 -2.82
N LEU A 90 -20.19 -2.36 -2.23
CA LEU A 90 -20.31 -3.83 -2.24
C LEU A 90 -21.41 -4.35 -1.28
N GLY A 91 -22.26 -3.48 -0.75
CA GLY A 91 -23.43 -3.82 0.06
C GLY A 91 -23.12 -4.23 1.50
N LEU A 92 -21.98 -3.81 2.07
CA LEU A 92 -21.73 -3.96 3.51
C LEU A 92 -22.43 -2.83 4.28
N ALA A 93 -23.29 -3.19 5.22
CA ALA A 93 -23.98 -2.22 6.05
C ALA A 93 -22.98 -1.49 6.99
N PRO A 94 -23.20 -0.21 7.32
CA PRO A 94 -22.33 0.53 8.23
C PRO A 94 -22.09 -0.16 9.57
N ALA A 95 -23.12 -0.77 10.17
CA ALA A 95 -22.99 -1.51 11.43
C ALA A 95 -22.12 -2.77 11.29
N SER A 96 -22.09 -3.40 10.11
CA SER A 96 -21.22 -4.56 9.85
C SER A 96 -19.76 -4.15 9.68
N LEU A 97 -19.51 -2.93 9.21
CA LEU A 97 -18.15 -2.41 9.02
C LEU A 97 -17.41 -2.20 10.36
N GLU A 98 -18.14 -1.82 11.42
CA GLU A 98 -17.60 -1.70 12.79
C GLU A 98 -17.21 -3.05 13.41
N ASN A 99 -17.74 -4.15 12.87
CA ASN A 99 -17.48 -5.51 13.35
C ASN A 99 -16.44 -6.26 12.50
N LEU A 100 -15.86 -5.62 11.49
CA LEU A 100 -14.83 -6.26 10.68
C LEU A 100 -13.57 -6.52 11.53
N PRO A 101 -12.90 -7.67 11.34
CA PRO A 101 -11.59 -7.90 11.92
C PRO A 101 -10.61 -6.78 11.53
N ILE A 102 -9.84 -6.29 12.50
CA ILE A 102 -8.75 -5.34 12.28
C ILE A 102 -7.43 -5.95 12.70
N CYS A 103 -6.37 -5.62 11.99
CA CYS A 103 -5.03 -6.12 12.27
C CYS A 103 -4.49 -5.49 13.57
N ASP A 104 -4.02 -6.33 14.48
CA ASP A 104 -3.39 -5.94 15.75
C ASP A 104 -1.85 -5.98 15.69
N GLN A 105 -1.29 -6.69 14.71
CA GLN A 105 0.15 -6.81 14.48
C GLN A 105 0.63 -5.87 13.36
N LEU A 106 1.00 -4.65 13.75
CA LEU A 106 1.48 -3.61 12.83
C LEU A 106 2.99 -3.37 12.95
N PRO A 107 3.64 -2.81 11.91
CA PRO A 107 4.98 -2.27 12.05
C PRO A 107 5.02 -1.18 13.12
N VAL A 108 6.12 -1.10 13.86
CA VAL A 108 6.38 -0.01 14.82
C VAL A 108 6.72 1.25 14.04
N ILE A 109 6.10 2.38 14.43
CA ILE A 109 6.29 3.70 13.80
C ILE A 109 6.75 4.68 14.89
N ASP A 110 8.04 4.64 15.21
CA ASP A 110 8.68 5.38 16.30
C ASP A 110 9.67 6.45 15.82
N SER A 111 9.81 6.60 14.50
CA SER A 111 10.74 7.52 13.87
C SER A 111 10.26 7.95 12.48
N SER A 112 10.78 9.09 12.01
CA SER A 112 10.56 9.53 10.63
C SER A 112 11.01 8.50 9.60
N ALA A 113 12.12 7.80 9.86
CA ALA A 113 12.60 6.73 8.99
C ALA A 113 11.57 5.60 8.89
N ALA A 114 11.08 5.10 10.03
CA ALA A 114 10.08 4.04 10.05
C ALA A 114 8.78 4.45 9.34
N CYS A 115 8.30 5.68 9.59
CA CYS A 115 7.13 6.24 8.92
C CYS A 115 7.27 6.24 7.39
N LEU A 116 8.43 6.68 6.88
CA LEU A 116 8.69 6.73 5.44
C LEU A 116 8.81 5.33 4.81
N GLY A 117 9.35 4.35 5.54
CA GLY A 117 9.37 2.95 5.12
C GLY A 117 7.97 2.36 4.97
N VAL A 118 7.08 2.60 5.93
CA VAL A 118 5.66 2.22 5.85
C VAL A 118 5.00 2.87 4.63
N LEU A 119 5.17 4.19 4.48
CA LEU A 119 4.58 4.94 3.37
C LEU A 119 5.08 4.48 2.00
N TYR A 120 6.35 4.06 1.88
CA TYR A 120 6.87 3.50 0.64
C TYR A 120 6.07 2.29 0.16
N VAL A 121 5.70 1.40 1.09
CA VAL A 121 4.88 0.22 0.76
C VAL A 121 3.47 0.64 0.35
N LEU A 122 2.82 1.52 1.12
CA LEU A 122 1.44 1.94 0.85
C LEU A 122 1.30 2.75 -0.44
N GLU A 123 2.27 3.63 -0.74
CA GLU A 123 2.29 4.40 -1.98
C GLU A 123 2.64 3.51 -3.17
N GLY A 124 3.60 2.59 -3.01
CA GLY A 124 3.98 1.64 -4.05
C GLY A 124 2.85 0.72 -4.46
N ALA A 125 2.05 0.24 -3.50
CA ALA A 125 0.89 -0.63 -3.75
C ALA A 125 -0.15 -0.02 -4.71
N THR A 126 -0.25 1.32 -4.77
CA THR A 126 -1.19 2.00 -5.66
C THR A 126 -0.87 1.82 -7.15
N LEU A 127 0.40 1.56 -7.49
CA LEU A 127 0.82 1.33 -8.87
C LEU A 127 0.25 0.01 -9.41
N GLY A 128 0.24 -1.05 -8.59
CA GLY A 128 -0.31 -2.34 -8.95
C GLY A 128 -1.81 -2.28 -9.21
N GLY A 129 -2.54 -1.48 -8.41
CA GLY A 129 -3.99 -1.27 -8.56
C GLY A 129 -4.41 -0.89 -9.98
N GLN A 130 -3.63 -0.06 -10.67
CA GLN A 130 -3.91 0.36 -12.06
C GLN A 130 -3.93 -0.81 -13.06
N ILE A 131 -3.12 -1.84 -12.81
CA ILE A 131 -3.08 -3.06 -13.62
C ILE A 131 -4.29 -3.94 -13.25
N LEU A 132 -4.53 -4.12 -11.95
CA LEU A 132 -5.57 -4.99 -11.40
C LEU A 132 -6.99 -4.51 -11.75
N ARG A 133 -7.20 -3.19 -11.84
CA ARG A 133 -8.50 -2.58 -12.17
C ARG A 133 -9.11 -3.19 -13.44
N ARG A 134 -8.31 -3.40 -14.49
CA ARG A 134 -8.83 -3.90 -15.78
C ARG A 134 -9.31 -5.34 -15.68
N GLU A 135 -8.56 -6.15 -14.93
CA GLU A 135 -8.91 -7.54 -14.68
C GLU A 135 -10.20 -7.65 -13.86
N ILE A 136 -10.31 -6.85 -12.81
CA ILE A 136 -11.47 -6.84 -11.90
C ILE A 136 -12.73 -6.32 -12.59
N SER A 137 -12.60 -5.29 -13.42
CA SER A 137 -13.68 -4.83 -14.30
C SER A 137 -14.14 -5.93 -15.26
N ALA A 138 -13.22 -6.56 -15.99
CA ALA A 138 -13.56 -7.57 -16.98
C ALA A 138 -14.25 -8.80 -16.38
N ARG A 139 -13.85 -9.21 -15.16
CA ARG A 139 -14.33 -10.45 -14.54
C ARG A 139 -15.51 -10.28 -13.61
N LEU A 140 -15.56 -9.18 -12.87
CA LEU A 140 -16.57 -8.94 -11.83
C LEU A 140 -17.51 -7.78 -12.17
N GLY A 141 -17.25 -7.02 -13.23
CA GLY A 141 -18.01 -5.81 -13.56
C GLY A 141 -17.82 -4.68 -12.55
N LEU A 142 -16.73 -4.73 -11.77
CA LEU A 142 -16.43 -3.76 -10.73
C LEU A 142 -15.49 -2.66 -11.25
N GLU A 143 -15.85 -1.43 -10.94
CA GLU A 143 -15.21 -0.19 -11.32
C GLU A 143 -15.07 0.72 -10.09
N ALA A 144 -14.41 1.86 -10.27
CA ALA A 144 -14.17 2.80 -9.18
C ALA A 144 -15.44 3.39 -8.54
N ASP A 145 -16.58 3.36 -9.23
CA ASP A 145 -17.85 3.92 -8.74
C ASP A 145 -18.78 2.90 -8.08
N ASN A 146 -18.44 1.60 -8.13
CA ASN A 146 -19.32 0.53 -7.65
C ASN A 146 -18.65 -0.53 -6.75
N GLY A 147 -17.45 -0.23 -6.21
CA GLY A 147 -16.82 -1.08 -5.20
C GLY A 147 -15.34 -1.42 -5.43
N ALA A 148 -14.68 -0.83 -6.42
CA ALA A 148 -13.25 -1.03 -6.69
C ALA A 148 -12.45 0.29 -6.77
N ALA A 149 -12.90 1.35 -6.10
CA ALA A 149 -12.23 2.66 -6.04
C ALA A 149 -10.81 2.57 -5.49
N PHE A 150 -10.54 1.64 -4.58
CA PHE A 150 -9.22 1.44 -3.99
C PHE A 150 -8.17 1.03 -5.03
N LEU A 151 -8.54 0.26 -6.05
CA LEU A 151 -7.65 -0.11 -7.16
C LEU A 151 -7.31 1.11 -8.05
N ASP A 152 -8.06 2.20 -7.93
CA ASP A 152 -7.90 3.43 -8.70
C ASP A 152 -7.81 4.67 -7.78
N VAL A 153 -7.26 4.52 -6.58
CA VAL A 153 -7.38 5.52 -5.50
C VAL A 153 -6.91 6.93 -5.86
N TYR A 154 -5.91 7.05 -6.75
CA TYR A 154 -5.43 8.33 -7.26
C TYR A 154 -5.80 8.58 -8.73
N GLY A 155 -6.48 7.66 -9.40
CA GLY A 155 -6.81 7.77 -10.82
C GLY A 155 -5.58 8.06 -11.68
N ALA A 156 -5.75 9.01 -12.60
CA ALA A 156 -4.69 9.50 -13.46
C ALA A 156 -3.49 10.14 -12.70
N ALA A 157 -3.65 10.48 -11.42
CA ALA A 157 -2.59 11.05 -10.60
C ALA A 157 -1.63 9.99 -10.00
N THR A 158 -1.94 8.69 -10.08
CA THR A 158 -1.16 7.61 -9.44
C THR A 158 0.34 7.71 -9.71
N GLY A 159 0.74 7.75 -10.99
CA GLY A 159 2.16 7.86 -11.37
C GLY A 159 2.81 9.19 -10.97
N ARG A 160 2.03 10.26 -10.78
CA ARG A 160 2.54 11.55 -10.28
C ARG A 160 2.77 11.48 -8.77
N ARG A 161 1.78 11.00 -8.00
CA ARG A 161 1.84 10.87 -6.54
C ARG A 161 2.99 9.98 -6.09
N TRP A 162 3.24 8.89 -6.82
CA TRP A 162 4.40 8.03 -6.59
C TRP A 162 5.72 8.77 -6.82
N ARG A 163 5.86 9.48 -7.95
CA ARG A 163 7.07 10.27 -8.23
C ARG A 163 7.32 11.34 -7.19
N GLU A 164 6.28 12.08 -6.80
CA GLU A 164 6.35 13.08 -5.72
C GLU A 164 6.83 12.46 -4.40
N PHE A 165 6.30 11.29 -4.04
CA PHE A 165 6.75 10.57 -2.84
C PHE A 165 8.21 10.13 -2.92
N ILE A 166 8.62 9.56 -4.05
CA ILE A 166 9.97 9.06 -4.25
C ILE A 166 11.01 10.18 -4.31
N GLU A 167 10.66 11.31 -4.93
CA GLU A 167 11.48 12.52 -4.93
C GLU A 167 11.61 13.09 -3.51
N TYR A 168 10.50 13.17 -2.78
CA TYR A 168 10.49 13.60 -1.39
C TYR A 168 11.39 12.71 -0.53
N LEU A 169 11.26 11.39 -0.62
CA LEU A 169 12.08 10.43 0.14
C LEU A 169 13.56 10.50 -0.26
N GLY A 170 13.84 10.52 -1.56
CA GLY A 170 15.20 10.47 -2.11
C GLY A 170 16.02 11.73 -1.87
N ASN A 171 15.38 12.88 -1.63
CA ASN A 171 16.05 14.14 -1.37
C ASN A 171 16.35 14.38 0.12
N ARG A 172 15.89 13.51 1.03
CA ARG A 172 16.14 13.67 2.47
C ARG A 172 17.56 13.21 2.81
N PRO A 173 18.36 14.04 3.52
CA PRO A 173 19.61 13.57 4.08
C PRO A 173 19.32 12.52 5.15
N MET A 174 19.94 11.36 5.03
CA MET A 174 19.78 10.25 5.95
C MET A 174 21.14 9.62 6.26
N THR A 175 21.37 9.37 7.54
CA THR A 175 22.46 8.51 8.01
C THR A 175 22.29 7.08 7.50
N ALA A 176 23.32 6.24 7.66
CA ALA A 176 23.20 4.83 7.29
C ALA A 176 22.11 4.13 8.11
N ASP A 177 22.09 4.36 9.41
CA ASP A 177 21.13 3.77 10.36
C ASP A 177 19.69 4.19 10.04
N GLU A 178 19.46 5.46 9.65
CA GLU A 178 18.14 5.92 9.22
C GLU A 178 17.68 5.24 7.94
N ARG A 179 18.56 5.05 6.96
CA ARG A 179 18.21 4.31 5.72
C ARG A 179 17.90 2.85 6.03
N GLU A 180 18.65 2.21 6.90
CA GLU A 180 18.38 0.86 7.36
C GLU A 180 17.00 0.79 8.05
N ALA A 181 16.67 1.73 8.92
CA ALA A 181 15.37 1.80 9.57
C ALA A 181 14.20 1.99 8.57
N VAL A 182 14.38 2.78 7.51
CA VAL A 182 13.41 2.89 6.41
C VAL A 182 13.16 1.52 5.75
N VAL A 183 14.23 0.77 5.46
CA VAL A 183 14.13 -0.55 4.83
C VAL A 183 13.46 -1.56 5.77
N ILE A 184 13.87 -1.62 7.03
CA ILE A 184 13.30 -2.52 8.05
C ILE A 184 11.80 -2.28 8.21
N ALA A 185 11.37 -1.02 8.27
CA ALA A 185 9.95 -0.69 8.40
C ALA A 185 9.15 -1.09 7.15
N ALA A 186 9.71 -0.93 5.94
CA ALA A 186 9.09 -1.39 4.71
C ALA A 186 8.95 -2.93 4.68
N GLN A 187 10.02 -3.66 5.03
CA GLN A 187 10.01 -5.12 5.12
C GLN A 187 8.97 -5.61 6.14
N THR A 188 8.96 -4.99 7.33
CA THR A 188 8.00 -5.33 8.39
C THR A 188 6.56 -5.06 7.94
N THR A 189 6.33 -3.97 7.20
CA THR A 189 5.00 -3.67 6.64
C THR A 189 4.54 -4.77 5.68
N PHE A 190 5.41 -5.24 4.78
CA PHE A 190 5.10 -6.39 3.92
C PHE A 190 4.78 -7.64 4.73
N SER A 191 5.63 -8.00 5.70
CA SER A 191 5.43 -9.21 6.51
C SER A 191 4.16 -9.16 7.37
N CYS A 192 3.85 -8.01 7.97
CA CYS A 192 2.61 -7.81 8.71
C CYS A 192 1.39 -7.93 7.79
N PHE A 193 1.45 -7.32 6.60
CA PHE A 193 0.35 -7.35 5.65
C PHE A 193 0.10 -8.76 5.11
N GLU A 194 1.15 -9.46 4.69
CA GLU A 194 1.05 -10.84 4.22
C GLU A 194 0.46 -11.76 5.30
N ARG A 195 0.99 -11.69 6.54
CA ARG A 195 0.47 -12.49 7.65
C ARG A 195 -0.99 -12.18 7.92
N TRP A 196 -1.38 -10.92 7.88
CA TRP A 196 -2.76 -10.51 8.07
C TRP A 196 -3.68 -11.11 7.00
N LEU A 197 -3.33 -10.98 5.72
CA LEU A 197 -4.12 -11.53 4.62
C LEU A 197 -4.21 -13.06 4.69
N ASP A 198 -3.14 -13.72 5.12
CA ASP A 198 -3.11 -15.17 5.37
C ASP A 198 -4.09 -15.56 6.49
N CYS A 199 -4.08 -14.85 7.62
CA CYS A 199 -5.02 -15.07 8.73
C CYS A 199 -6.48 -14.78 8.35
N GLN A 200 -6.72 -13.93 7.35
CA GLN A 200 -8.07 -13.69 6.82
C GLN A 200 -8.48 -14.71 5.74
N GLU A 201 -7.62 -15.67 5.41
CA GLU A 201 -7.86 -16.71 4.39
C GLU A 201 -8.24 -16.12 3.02
N VAL A 202 -7.61 -15.00 2.65
CA VAL A 202 -7.84 -14.31 1.36
C VAL A 202 -6.67 -14.40 0.38
N LEU A 203 -5.60 -15.10 0.76
CA LEU A 203 -4.50 -15.44 -0.15
C LEU A 203 -4.78 -16.78 -0.85
N ALA A 204 -4.21 -16.95 -2.04
CA ALA A 204 -4.25 -18.17 -2.84
C ALA A 204 -3.25 -19.24 -2.37
#